data_AF-A0A542AMH5-F1
#
_entry.id   AF-A0A542AMH5-F1
#
_cell.length_a   1.000
_cell.length_b   1.000
_cell.length_c   1.000
_cell.angle_alpha   90.00
_cell.angle_beta   90.00
_cell.angle_gamma   90.00
#
_symmetry.space_group_name_H-M   'P 1'
#
loop_
_entity.id
_entity.type
_entity.pdbx_description
1 polymer ?
#
loop_
_entity_poly.entity_id
_entity_poly.type
_entity_poly.pdbx_seq_one_letter_code
_entity_poly.pdbx_strand_id
1 'polypeptide(L)'
;MWDRGILKSNAKIALGGRYWTAFGVSLLAAAIIEGFSWSTRRFTVSFDNLPWNEGIASVMAIVLSLSAILIALIGFLYYVFVALPVTIGESRYYVHNHFGASDFGTLFSSFRYGYVNSAAAMLVTEIFIGLWYLLLIIPGIIKQLEYSMVKYLLADNPNLTGSRARELSRILTNGEKGAIFVLGLSFIGWYLLGAICFGVGILFVNPYYQATMAELYIFLRDRAIQTHQIDPAELGLVPPAGPYYNPENPPIL
;
A
#
# COMPACT_ATOMS: atom_id res chain seq x y z
N MET A 1 21.25 -1.54 11.79
CA MET A 1 19.96 -0.85 11.99
C MET A 1 19.91 0.33 11.05
N TRP A 2 18.81 0.55 10.33
CA TRP A 2 18.69 1.70 9.42
C TRP A 2 18.39 2.98 10.19
N ASP A 3 18.81 4.12 9.64
CA ASP A 3 18.51 5.43 10.22
C ASP A 3 17.38 6.12 9.45
N ARG A 4 16.38 6.60 10.20
CA ARG A 4 15.21 7.29 9.63
C ARG A 4 15.56 8.60 8.92
N GLY A 5 16.62 9.28 9.35
CA GLY A 5 17.13 10.50 8.72
C GLY A 5 17.74 10.20 7.36
N ILE A 6 18.49 9.11 7.25
CA ILE A 6 19.04 8.63 5.97
C ILE A 6 17.91 8.26 4.99
N LEU A 7 16.92 7.48 5.42
CA LEU A 7 15.78 7.12 4.55
C LEU A 7 15.03 8.35 4.04
N LYS A 8 14.78 9.32 4.93
CA LYS A 8 14.16 10.60 4.60
C LYS A 8 15.00 11.43 3.64
N SER A 9 16.32 11.45 3.83
CA SER A 9 17.26 12.12 2.92
C SER A 9 17.24 11.46 1.53
N ASN A 10 17.31 10.14 1.47
CA ASN A 10 17.25 9.38 0.21
C ASN A 10 15.92 9.62 -0.51
N ALA A 11 14.80 9.60 0.20
CA ALA A 11 13.49 9.90 -0.35
C ALA A 11 13.45 11.31 -0.97
N LYS A 12 14.08 12.31 -0.32
CA LYS A 12 14.19 13.66 -0.87
C LYS A 12 15.03 13.71 -2.15
N ILE A 13 16.12 12.94 -2.20
CA ILE A 13 16.98 12.82 -3.38
C ILE A 13 16.22 12.13 -4.53
N ALA A 14 15.53 11.02 -4.25
CA ALA A 14 14.73 10.29 -5.22
C ALA A 14 13.60 11.17 -5.82
N LEU A 15 13.04 12.07 -5.02
CA LEU A 15 12.04 13.04 -5.48
C LEU A 15 12.65 14.27 -6.16
N GLY A 16 13.98 14.46 -6.09
CA GLY A 16 14.70 15.57 -6.68
C GLY A 16 14.49 15.64 -8.21
N GLY A 17 14.05 16.80 -8.70
CA GLY A 17 13.80 17.02 -10.13
C GLY A 17 12.50 16.40 -10.68
N ARG A 18 11.81 15.55 -9.92
CA ARG A 18 10.60 14.81 -10.35
C ARG A 18 9.45 14.88 -9.34
N TYR A 19 9.55 15.78 -8.37
CA TYR A 19 8.56 15.89 -7.29
C TYR A 19 7.13 16.04 -7.83
N TRP A 20 6.93 16.84 -8.87
CA TRP A 20 5.60 17.07 -9.44
C TRP A 20 4.98 15.84 -10.09
N THR A 21 5.77 14.96 -10.71
CA THR A 21 5.25 13.70 -11.25
C THR A 21 4.87 12.76 -10.11
N ALA A 22 5.71 12.66 -9.06
CA ALA A 22 5.40 11.88 -7.87
C ALA A 22 4.16 12.42 -7.13
N PHE A 23 4.01 13.74 -7.03
CA PHE A 23 2.82 14.38 -6.49
C PHE A 23 1.58 14.04 -7.31
N GLY A 24 1.64 14.12 -8.64
CA GLY A 24 0.54 13.71 -9.51
C GLY A 24 0.17 12.25 -9.36
N VAL A 25 1.16 11.36 -9.23
CA VAL A 25 0.94 9.92 -9.01
C VAL A 25 0.25 9.66 -7.67
N SER A 26 0.75 10.20 -6.56
CA SER A 26 0.09 10.04 -5.26
C SER A 26 -1.28 10.70 -5.20
N LEU A 27 -1.47 11.85 -5.86
CA LEU A 27 -2.77 12.50 -5.92
C LEU A 27 -3.78 11.65 -6.67
N LEU A 28 -3.39 11.10 -7.82
CA LEU A 28 -4.25 10.20 -8.60
C LEU A 28 -4.50 8.88 -7.86
N ALA A 29 -3.47 8.30 -7.25
CA ALA A 29 -3.61 7.10 -6.43
C ALA A 29 -4.58 7.32 -5.27
N ALA A 30 -4.43 8.42 -4.51
CA ALA A 30 -5.33 8.79 -3.43
C ALA A 30 -6.76 9.05 -3.93
N ALA A 31 -6.92 9.75 -5.06
CA ALA A 31 -8.23 10.01 -5.65
C ALA A 31 -8.93 8.71 -6.09
N ILE A 32 -8.19 7.72 -6.58
CA ILE A 32 -8.74 6.41 -6.94
C ILE A 32 -9.04 5.60 -5.66
N ILE A 33 -8.07 5.43 -4.76
CA ILE A 33 -8.23 4.60 -3.57
C ILE A 33 -9.34 5.12 -2.65
N GLU A 34 -9.36 6.44 -2.40
CA GLU A 34 -10.28 7.06 -1.45
C GLU A 34 -11.53 7.65 -2.10
N GLY A 35 -11.50 7.98 -3.39
CA GLY A 35 -12.57 8.74 -4.05
C GLY A 35 -13.95 8.11 -3.88
N PHE A 36 -14.03 6.79 -4.01
CA PHE A 36 -15.28 6.06 -3.78
C PHE A 36 -15.80 6.25 -2.35
N SER A 37 -14.95 6.11 -1.34
CA SER A 37 -15.31 6.30 0.09
C SER A 37 -15.79 7.71 0.40
N TRP A 38 -15.22 8.72 -0.27
CA TRP A 38 -15.64 10.12 -0.11
C TRP A 38 -17.00 10.37 -0.77
N SER A 39 -17.23 9.80 -1.96
CA SER A 39 -18.52 9.88 -2.67
C SER A 39 -19.67 9.27 -1.87
N THR A 40 -19.48 8.08 -1.29
CA THR A 40 -20.52 7.40 -0.49
C THR A 40 -20.88 8.17 0.76
N ARG A 41 -19.89 8.70 1.49
CA ARG A 41 -20.12 9.53 2.69
C ARG A 41 -20.97 10.77 2.39
N ARG A 42 -20.74 11.43 1.24
CA ARG A 42 -21.51 12.61 0.83
C ARG A 42 -22.96 12.24 0.51
N PHE A 43 -23.18 11.10 -0.13
CA PHE A 43 -24.52 10.62 -0.46
C PHE A 43 -25.35 10.31 0.80
N THR A 44 -24.78 9.63 1.81
CA THR A 44 -25.48 9.34 3.08
C THR A 44 -25.99 10.61 3.76
N VAL A 45 -25.15 11.65 3.87
CA VAL A 45 -25.49 12.93 4.52
C VAL A 45 -26.64 13.66 3.80
N SER A 46 -26.83 13.45 2.50
CA SER A 46 -27.93 14.06 1.75
C SER A 46 -29.32 13.53 2.14
N PHE A 47 -29.42 12.28 2.62
CA PHE A 47 -30.71 11.69 3.01
C PHE A 47 -31.11 11.99 4.45
N ASP A 48 -30.14 12.14 5.35
CA ASP A 48 -30.40 12.45 6.76
C ASP A 48 -31.13 13.79 6.96
N ASN A 49 -31.04 14.70 5.99
CA ASN A 49 -31.60 16.06 6.05
C ASN A 49 -32.99 16.21 5.40
N LEU A 50 -33.63 15.13 4.96
CA LEU A 50 -34.96 15.20 4.34
C LEU A 50 -36.07 15.24 5.42
N PRO A 51 -37.12 16.06 5.26
CA PRO A 51 -38.24 16.12 6.20
C PRO A 51 -39.15 14.90 6.03
N TRP A 52 -38.91 13.86 6.82
CA TRP A 52 -39.67 12.63 6.79
C TRP A 52 -41.05 12.80 7.47
N ASN A 53 -42.13 12.45 6.79
CA ASN A 53 -43.43 12.20 7.45
C ASN A 53 -43.52 10.71 7.87
N GLU A 54 -44.26 10.40 8.93
CA GLU A 54 -44.18 9.07 9.56
C GLU A 54 -44.62 7.90 8.65
N GLY A 55 -45.51 8.14 7.69
CA GLY A 55 -45.98 7.12 6.75
C GLY A 55 -44.99 6.80 5.63
N ILE A 56 -44.31 7.81 5.08
CA ILE A 56 -43.31 7.65 4.00
C ILE A 56 -41.95 7.25 4.58
N ALA A 57 -41.68 7.59 5.85
CA ALA A 57 -40.43 7.29 6.53
C ALA A 57 -40.06 5.80 6.53
N SER A 58 -41.03 4.91 6.80
CA SER A 58 -40.75 3.47 6.91
C SER A 58 -40.39 2.83 5.56
N VAL A 59 -41.13 3.15 4.50
CA VAL A 59 -40.86 2.70 3.13
C VAL A 59 -39.52 3.25 2.64
N MET A 60 -39.27 4.54 2.88
CA MET A 60 -38.02 5.16 2.46
C MET A 60 -36.81 4.66 3.26
N ALA A 61 -36.96 4.37 4.55
CA ALA A 61 -35.89 3.76 5.35
C ALA A 61 -35.47 2.39 4.79
N ILE A 62 -36.42 1.57 4.32
CA ILE A 62 -36.14 0.29 3.67
C ILE A 62 -35.40 0.54 2.35
N VAL A 63 -35.89 1.45 1.51
CA VAL A 63 -35.25 1.80 0.23
C VAL A 63 -33.81 2.31 0.43
N LEU A 64 -33.58 3.16 1.44
CA LEU A 64 -32.25 3.67 1.77
C LEU A 64 -31.32 2.61 2.34
N SER A 65 -31.86 1.69 3.16
CA SER A 65 -31.07 0.57 3.68
C SER A 65 -30.62 -0.37 2.55
N LEU A 66 -31.52 -0.69 1.62
CA LEU A 66 -31.20 -1.51 0.45
C LEU A 66 -30.21 -0.81 -0.50
N SER A 67 -30.36 0.50 -0.73
CA SER A 67 -29.42 1.26 -1.54
C SER A 67 -28.05 1.38 -0.87
N ALA A 68 -27.99 1.55 0.46
CA ALA A 68 -26.74 1.55 1.22
C ALA A 68 -26.00 0.21 1.10
N ILE A 69 -26.71 -0.93 1.20
CA ILE A 69 -26.12 -2.26 1.00
C ILE A 69 -25.56 -2.40 -0.42
N LEU A 70 -26.32 -1.97 -1.44
CA LEU A 70 -25.87 -2.02 -2.82
C LEU A 70 -24.62 -1.14 -3.05
N ILE A 71 -24.62 0.09 -2.52
CA ILE A 71 -23.49 1.01 -2.59
C ILE A 71 -22.26 0.42 -1.88
N ALA A 72 -22.44 -0.19 -0.71
CA ALA A 72 -21.38 -0.85 0.03
C ALA A 72 -20.79 -2.02 -0.76
N LEU A 73 -21.64 -2.83 -1.42
CA LEU A 73 -21.20 -3.93 -2.28
C LEU A 73 -20.41 -3.40 -3.49
N ILE A 74 -20.90 -2.38 -4.18
CA ILE A 74 -20.18 -1.73 -5.29
C ILE A 74 -18.84 -1.19 -4.81
N GLY A 75 -18.81 -0.58 -3.63
CA GLY A 75 -17.58 -0.06 -3.02
C GLY A 75 -16.58 -1.11 -2.67
N PHE A 76 -17.04 -2.23 -2.12
CA PHE A 76 -16.19 -3.37 -1.85
C PHE A 76 -15.59 -3.93 -3.15
N LEU A 77 -16.39 -4.11 -4.19
CA LEU A 77 -15.89 -4.55 -5.50
C LEU A 77 -14.89 -3.55 -6.08
N TYR A 78 -15.18 -2.25 -6.00
CA TYR A 78 -14.27 -1.19 -6.43
C TYR A 78 -12.94 -1.24 -5.67
N TYR A 79 -12.98 -1.38 -4.35
CA TYR A 79 -11.78 -1.49 -3.51
C TYR A 79 -10.92 -2.69 -3.93
N VAL A 80 -11.53 -3.87 -4.08
CA VAL A 80 -10.84 -5.11 -4.45
C VAL A 80 -10.24 -5.03 -5.85
N PHE A 81 -11.02 -4.60 -6.84
CA PHE A 81 -10.64 -4.69 -8.25
C PHE A 81 -9.90 -3.44 -8.77
N VAL A 82 -9.94 -2.32 -8.06
CA VAL A 82 -9.32 -1.06 -8.50
C VAL A 82 -8.31 -0.56 -7.46
N ALA A 83 -8.75 -0.32 -6.21
CA ALA A 83 -7.89 0.32 -5.21
C ALA A 83 -6.66 -0.53 -4.85
N LEU A 84 -6.84 -1.84 -4.59
CA LEU A 84 -5.72 -2.73 -4.24
C LEU A 84 -4.65 -2.82 -5.34
N PRO A 85 -4.97 -3.07 -6.63
CA PRO A 85 -4.00 -3.01 -7.73
C PRO A 85 -3.28 -1.65 -7.84
N VAL A 86 -3.99 -0.55 -7.64
CA VAL A 86 -3.40 0.81 -7.66
C VAL A 86 -2.39 1.00 -6.53
N THR A 87 -2.68 0.50 -5.32
CA THR A 87 -1.72 0.52 -4.20
C THR A 87 -0.41 -0.20 -4.53
N ILE A 88 -0.48 -1.32 -5.25
CA ILE A 88 0.72 -2.04 -5.73
C ILE A 88 1.43 -1.23 -6.82
N GLY A 89 0.69 -0.60 -7.72
CA GLY A 89 1.25 0.22 -8.80
C GLY A 89 1.93 1.49 -8.28
N GLU A 90 1.36 2.14 -7.26
CA GLU A 90 1.98 3.26 -6.55
C GLU A 90 3.29 2.80 -5.89
N SER A 91 3.25 1.65 -5.21
CA SER A 91 4.44 1.06 -4.58
C SER A 91 5.54 0.78 -5.63
N ARG A 92 5.16 0.24 -6.80
CA ARG A 92 6.07 0.05 -7.93
C ARG A 92 6.68 1.35 -8.41
N TYR A 93 5.86 2.38 -8.61
CA TYR A 93 6.31 3.69 -9.06
C TYR A 93 7.41 4.24 -8.13
N TYR A 94 7.21 4.21 -6.82
CA TYR A 94 8.18 4.75 -5.87
C TYR A 94 9.48 3.94 -5.81
N VAL A 95 9.41 2.60 -5.93
CA VAL A 95 10.62 1.77 -6.05
C VAL A 95 11.39 2.09 -7.34
N HIS A 96 10.70 2.25 -8.47
CA HIS A 96 11.35 2.60 -9.74
C HIS A 96 11.89 4.03 -9.76
N ASN A 97 11.23 4.94 -9.02
CA ASN A 97 11.64 6.33 -8.91
C ASN A 97 13.00 6.48 -8.23
N HIS A 98 13.35 5.61 -7.27
CA HIS A 98 14.69 5.54 -6.68
C HIS A 98 15.78 5.35 -7.75
N PHE A 99 15.54 4.47 -8.73
CA PHE A 99 16.48 4.19 -9.82
C PHE A 99 16.37 5.16 -11.02
N GLY A 100 15.54 6.22 -10.91
CA GLY A 100 15.33 7.18 -11.99
C GLY A 100 14.45 6.68 -13.14
N ALA A 101 13.86 5.49 -13.06
CA ALA A 101 13.21 4.79 -14.17
C ALA A 101 11.66 4.73 -14.08
N SER A 102 11.02 5.76 -13.55
CA SER A 102 9.55 5.77 -13.34
C SER A 102 8.80 6.59 -14.39
N ASP A 103 7.74 6.06 -14.99
CA ASP A 103 6.77 6.86 -15.75
C ASP A 103 5.44 6.95 -14.98
N PHE A 104 4.62 7.95 -15.28
CA PHE A 104 3.27 8.07 -14.71
C PHE A 104 2.43 6.81 -14.98
N GLY A 105 2.63 6.16 -16.13
CA GLY A 105 1.96 4.91 -16.49
C GLY A 105 2.28 3.72 -15.57
N THR A 106 3.36 3.78 -14.78
CA THR A 106 3.72 2.72 -13.84
C THR A 106 2.65 2.51 -12.77
N LEU A 107 1.88 3.55 -12.43
CA LEU A 107 0.75 3.43 -11.49
C LEU A 107 -0.26 2.34 -11.91
N PHE A 108 -0.44 2.15 -13.21
CA PHE A 108 -1.40 1.18 -13.76
C PHE A 108 -0.76 -0.15 -14.18
N SER A 109 0.53 -0.37 -13.87
CA SER A 109 1.23 -1.59 -14.31
C SER A 109 0.61 -2.86 -13.74
N SER A 110 0.07 -2.80 -12.52
CA SER A 110 -0.55 -3.93 -11.83
C SER A 110 -1.79 -4.45 -12.55
N PHE A 111 -2.45 -3.63 -13.38
CA PHE A 111 -3.57 -4.06 -14.21
C PHE A 111 -3.12 -4.84 -15.45
N ARG A 112 -1.86 -4.66 -15.89
CA ARG A 112 -1.33 -5.30 -17.09
C ARG A 112 -0.68 -6.65 -16.79
N TYR A 113 -0.02 -6.78 -15.63
CA TYR A 113 0.77 -7.96 -15.29
C TYR A 113 0.40 -8.48 -13.90
N GLY A 114 0.03 -9.76 -13.82
CA GLY A 114 -0.25 -10.44 -12.54
C GLY A 114 -1.43 -9.88 -11.75
N TYR A 115 -2.36 -9.17 -12.42
CA TYR A 115 -3.50 -8.48 -11.82
C TYR A 115 -4.27 -9.33 -10.81
N VAL A 116 -4.78 -10.49 -11.25
CA VAL A 116 -5.61 -11.35 -10.40
C VAL A 116 -4.83 -11.88 -9.20
N ASN A 117 -3.61 -12.35 -9.42
CA ASN A 117 -2.77 -12.89 -8.34
C ASN A 117 -2.41 -11.80 -7.30
N SER A 118 -2.00 -10.63 -7.79
CA SER A 118 -1.63 -9.48 -6.96
C SER A 118 -2.82 -8.93 -6.16
N ALA A 119 -3.98 -8.78 -6.81
CA ALA A 119 -5.22 -8.34 -6.16
C ALA A 119 -5.70 -9.35 -5.11
N ALA A 120 -5.69 -10.65 -5.43
CA ALA A 120 -6.07 -11.70 -4.48
C ALA A 120 -5.09 -11.76 -3.28
N ALA A 121 -3.78 -11.66 -3.53
CA ALA A 121 -2.77 -11.65 -2.49
C ALA A 121 -2.93 -10.45 -1.53
N MET A 122 -3.16 -9.26 -2.08
CA MET A 122 -3.43 -8.07 -1.27
C MET A 122 -4.75 -8.20 -0.51
N LEU A 123 -5.83 -8.66 -1.16
CA LEU A 123 -7.13 -8.83 -0.52
C LEU A 123 -7.05 -9.78 0.68
N VAL A 124 -6.41 -10.94 0.49
CA VAL A 124 -6.21 -11.89 1.59
C VAL A 124 -5.39 -11.24 2.71
N THR A 125 -4.34 -10.48 2.39
CA THR A 125 -3.53 -9.76 3.38
C THR A 125 -4.36 -8.77 4.20
N GLU A 126 -5.19 -7.95 3.53
CA GLU A 126 -6.10 -7.00 4.19
C GLU A 126 -7.15 -7.70 5.05
N ILE A 127 -7.71 -8.83 4.61
CA ILE A 127 -8.63 -9.63 5.43
C ILE A 127 -7.94 -10.11 6.69
N PHE A 128 -6.71 -10.64 6.60
CA PHE A 128 -5.96 -11.07 7.79
C PHE A 128 -5.72 -9.89 8.75
N ILE A 129 -5.32 -8.73 8.25
CA ILE A 129 -5.11 -7.53 9.08
C ILE A 129 -6.43 -7.10 9.73
N GLY A 130 -7.52 -7.06 8.96
CA GLY A 130 -8.86 -6.71 9.44
C GLY A 130 -9.37 -7.65 10.53
N LEU A 131 -9.14 -8.96 10.40
CA LEU A 131 -9.48 -9.95 11.44
C LEU A 131 -8.73 -9.69 12.75
N TRP A 132 -7.47 -9.28 12.68
CA TRP A 132 -6.71 -8.90 13.88
C TRP A 132 -7.23 -7.60 14.51
N TYR A 133 -7.59 -6.60 13.70
CA TYR A 133 -8.24 -5.38 14.20
C TYR A 133 -9.61 -5.65 14.82
N LEU A 134 -10.37 -6.60 14.28
CA LEU A 134 -11.66 -7.03 14.84
C LEU A 134 -11.49 -7.66 16.22
N LEU A 135 -10.39 -8.40 16.43
CA LEU A 135 -10.07 -8.98 17.73
C LEU A 135 -9.58 -7.90 18.70
N LEU A 136 -8.54 -7.15 18.34
CA LEU A 136 -7.90 -6.14 19.17
C LEU A 136 -7.08 -5.13 18.32
N ILE A 137 -7.06 -3.87 18.74
CA ILE A 137 -6.36 -2.79 18.00
C ILE A 137 -4.84 -3.00 17.96
N ILE A 138 -4.21 -3.31 19.10
CA ILE A 138 -2.74 -3.45 19.20
C ILE A 138 -2.19 -4.55 18.29
N PRO A 139 -2.69 -5.81 18.33
CA PRO A 139 -2.20 -6.84 17.41
C PRO A 139 -2.56 -6.54 15.95
N GLY A 140 -3.66 -5.83 15.68
CA GLY A 140 -3.96 -5.27 14.35
C GLY A 140 -2.83 -4.39 13.82
N ILE A 141 -2.35 -3.44 14.62
CA ILE A 141 -1.21 -2.57 14.27
C ILE A 141 0.07 -3.39 14.02
N ILE A 142 0.37 -4.37 14.89
CA ILE A 142 1.55 -5.23 14.73
C ILE A 142 1.49 -5.99 13.40
N LYS A 143 0.31 -6.49 13.01
CA LYS A 143 0.11 -7.24 11.76
C LYS A 143 0.13 -6.33 10.53
N GLN A 144 -0.39 -5.11 10.64
CA GLN A 144 -0.23 -4.09 9.61
C GLN A 144 1.25 -3.78 9.35
N LEU A 145 2.05 -3.62 10.41
CA LEU A 145 3.50 -3.41 10.29
C LEU A 145 4.22 -4.63 9.70
N GLU A 146 3.84 -5.84 10.13
CA GLU A 146 4.41 -7.10 9.62
C GLU A 146 4.19 -7.29 8.11
N TYR A 147 3.03 -6.89 7.59
CA TYR A 147 2.65 -7.04 6.18
C TYR A 147 2.81 -5.77 5.35
N SER A 148 3.40 -4.71 5.92
CA SER A 148 3.61 -3.43 5.24
C SER A 148 4.47 -3.52 3.95
N MET A 149 5.27 -4.60 3.80
CA MET A 149 6.15 -4.80 2.65
C MET A 149 5.52 -5.63 1.52
N VAL A 150 4.35 -6.25 1.74
CA VAL A 150 3.69 -7.13 0.76
C VAL A 150 3.41 -6.41 -0.56
N LYS A 151 2.94 -5.15 -0.49
CA LYS A 151 2.64 -4.34 -1.68
C LYS A 151 3.88 -4.08 -2.55
N TYR A 152 5.06 -3.94 -1.94
CA TYR A 152 6.32 -3.74 -2.67
C TYR A 152 6.87 -5.05 -3.24
N LEU A 153 6.72 -6.17 -2.52
CA LEU A 153 7.11 -7.49 -3.01
C LEU A 153 6.29 -7.89 -4.25
N LEU A 154 4.96 -7.67 -4.22
CA LEU A 154 4.09 -7.90 -5.36
C LEU A 154 4.36 -6.89 -6.50
N ALA A 155 4.83 -5.69 -6.15
CA ALA A 155 5.29 -4.72 -7.14
C ALA A 155 6.56 -5.17 -7.84
N ASP A 156 7.51 -5.83 -7.17
CA ASP A 156 8.71 -6.39 -7.80
C ASP A 156 8.37 -7.65 -8.62
N ASN A 157 7.66 -8.62 -8.02
CA ASN A 157 7.22 -9.83 -8.70
C ASN A 157 5.71 -10.09 -8.54
N PRO A 158 4.89 -9.74 -9.56
CA PRO A 158 3.44 -9.98 -9.55
C PRO A 158 3.02 -11.45 -9.56
N ASN A 159 3.94 -12.37 -9.85
CA ASN A 159 3.69 -13.81 -9.88
C ASN A 159 3.96 -14.48 -8.51
N LEU A 160 4.45 -13.73 -7.51
CA LEU A 160 4.61 -14.26 -6.15
C LEU A 160 3.26 -14.70 -5.56
N THR A 161 3.21 -15.91 -5.03
CA THR A 161 2.04 -16.37 -4.30
C THR A 161 1.81 -15.49 -3.07
N GLY A 162 0.55 -15.12 -2.79
CA GLY A 162 0.23 -14.25 -1.65
C GLY A 162 0.64 -14.80 -0.27
N SER A 163 0.80 -16.11 -0.10
CA SER A 163 1.41 -16.70 1.10
C SER A 163 2.91 -16.37 1.19
N ARG A 164 3.65 -16.57 0.11
CA ARG A 164 5.09 -16.27 0.02
C ARG A 164 5.35 -14.77 0.19
N ALA A 165 4.56 -13.90 -0.43
CA ALA A 165 4.71 -12.45 -0.25
C ALA A 165 4.55 -12.02 1.22
N ARG A 166 3.60 -12.60 1.97
CA ARG A 166 3.45 -12.34 3.41
C ARG A 166 4.57 -12.92 4.25
N GLU A 167 5.07 -14.09 3.88
CA GLU A 167 6.24 -14.70 4.54
C GLU A 167 7.49 -13.83 4.37
N LEU A 168 7.79 -13.42 3.13
CA LEU A 168 8.90 -12.51 2.83
C LEU A 168 8.72 -11.19 3.59
N SER A 169 7.52 -10.61 3.61
CA SER A 169 7.26 -9.39 4.40
C SER A 169 7.52 -9.59 5.89
N ARG A 170 7.18 -10.76 6.46
CA ARG A 170 7.49 -11.10 7.85
C ARG A 170 8.99 -11.19 8.09
N ILE A 171 9.76 -11.77 7.16
CA ILE A 171 11.23 -11.85 7.21
C ILE A 171 11.82 -10.43 7.18
N LEU A 172 11.41 -9.61 6.21
CA LEU A 172 11.89 -8.23 6.04
C LEU A 172 11.64 -7.36 7.29
N THR A 173 10.46 -7.52 7.90
CA THR A 173 10.04 -6.71 9.06
C THR A 173 10.38 -7.35 10.40
N ASN A 174 11.07 -8.49 10.42
CA ASN A 174 11.44 -9.15 11.68
C ASN A 174 12.47 -8.29 12.44
N GLY A 175 12.22 -8.06 13.74
CA GLY A 175 13.04 -7.15 14.56
C GLY A 175 12.90 -5.66 14.25
N GLU A 176 12.22 -5.27 13.17
CA GLU A 176 12.17 -3.86 12.71
C GLU A 176 10.82 -3.17 12.94
N LYS A 177 9.77 -3.90 13.35
CA LYS A 177 8.39 -3.37 13.48
C LYS A 177 8.31 -2.10 14.33
N GLY A 178 9.04 -2.06 15.45
CA GLY A 178 9.09 -0.88 16.31
C GLY A 178 9.73 0.33 15.63
N ALA A 179 10.82 0.11 14.87
CA ALA A 179 11.46 1.17 14.09
C ALA A 179 10.55 1.67 12.95
N ILE A 180 9.85 0.77 12.26
CA ILE A 180 8.86 1.11 11.22
C ILE A 180 7.72 1.93 11.82
N PHE A 181 7.22 1.54 12.99
CA PHE A 181 6.18 2.28 13.71
C PHE A 181 6.64 3.69 14.07
N VAL A 182 7.84 3.84 14.63
CA VAL A 182 8.43 5.15 14.98
C VAL A 182 8.68 6.00 13.72
N LEU A 183 9.06 5.37 12.60
CA LEU A 183 9.17 6.05 11.32
C LEU A 183 7.81 6.61 10.89
N GLY A 184 6.73 5.82 10.97
CA GLY A 184 5.37 6.29 10.73
C GLY A 184 4.97 7.45 11.64
N LEU A 185 5.22 7.34 12.96
CA LEU A 185 4.96 8.41 13.92
C LEU A 185 5.73 9.70 13.59
N SER A 186 6.93 9.60 13.01
CA SER A 186 7.70 10.79 12.62
C SER A 186 7.06 11.62 11.51
N PHE A 187 6.03 11.10 10.84
CA PHE A 187 5.22 11.82 9.86
C PHE A 187 3.92 12.39 10.44
N ILE A 188 3.52 11.99 11.67
CA ILE A 188 2.25 12.43 12.25
C ILE A 188 2.19 13.95 12.44
N GLY A 189 3.32 14.58 12.79
CA GLY A 189 3.41 16.04 12.91
C GLY A 189 3.17 16.76 11.58
N TRP A 190 3.64 16.18 10.47
CA TRP A 190 3.43 16.72 9.13
C TRP A 190 1.97 16.56 8.68
N TYR A 191 1.35 15.43 9.00
CA TYR A 191 -0.08 15.22 8.75
C TYR A 191 -0.96 16.13 9.60
N LEU A 192 -0.61 16.35 10.87
CA LEU A 192 -1.31 17.29 11.75
C LEU A 192 -1.21 18.73 11.23
N LEU A 193 -0.01 19.16 10.82
CA LEU A 193 0.18 20.46 10.20
C LEU A 193 -0.62 20.58 8.90
N GLY A 194 -0.63 19.53 8.08
CA GLY A 194 -1.43 19.48 6.86
C GLY A 194 -2.94 19.54 7.13
N ALA A 195 -3.41 18.93 8.21
CA ALA A 195 -4.81 18.99 8.64
C ALA A 195 -5.22 20.41 9.05
N ILE A 196 -4.35 21.15 9.76
CA ILE A 196 -4.59 22.56 10.13
C ILE A 196 -4.68 23.45 8.88
N CYS A 197 -3.91 23.14 7.83
CA CYS A 197 -3.98 23.82 6.53
C CYS A 197 -5.15 23.31 5.64
N PHE A 198 -6.36 23.21 6.20
CA PHE A 198 -7.57 22.71 5.51
C PHE A 198 -7.41 21.33 4.85
N GLY A 199 -6.49 20.49 5.34
CA GLY A 199 -6.20 19.17 4.78
C GLY A 199 -5.33 19.19 3.51
N VAL A 200 -5.03 20.35 2.94
CA VAL A 200 -4.27 20.45 1.69
C VAL A 200 -2.81 20.03 1.89
N GLY A 201 -2.24 20.31 3.06
CA GLY A 201 -0.86 19.91 3.36
C GLY A 201 -0.66 18.39 3.42
N ILE A 202 -1.72 17.61 3.68
CA ILE A 202 -1.66 16.14 3.66
C ILE A 202 -1.26 15.64 2.26
N LEU A 203 -1.76 16.30 1.21
CA LEU A 203 -1.47 15.92 -0.18
C LEU A 203 0.02 16.09 -0.52
N PHE A 204 0.68 17.10 0.03
CA PHE A 204 2.11 17.37 -0.21
C PHE A 204 3.04 16.45 0.58
N VAL A 205 2.56 15.94 1.72
CA VAL A 205 3.33 15.02 2.58
C VAL A 205 3.31 13.59 2.03
N ASN A 206 2.22 13.19 1.38
CA ASN A 206 2.03 11.82 0.88
C ASN A 206 3.16 11.35 -0.05
N PRO A 207 3.59 12.10 -1.09
CA PRO A 207 4.67 11.65 -1.97
C PRO A 207 5.99 11.41 -1.24
N TYR A 208 6.26 12.23 -0.23
CA TYR A 208 7.45 12.11 0.59
C TYR A 208 7.37 10.91 1.54
N TYR A 209 6.20 10.64 2.11
CA TYR A 209 5.95 9.46 2.92
C TYR A 209 6.11 8.16 2.10
N GLN A 210 5.48 8.08 0.91
CA GLN A 210 5.58 6.88 0.05
C GLN A 210 7.00 6.66 -0.44
N ALA A 211 7.72 7.71 -0.85
CA ALA A 211 9.14 7.60 -1.19
C ALA A 211 9.96 7.08 -0.01
N THR A 212 9.72 7.57 1.21
CA THR A 212 10.44 7.09 2.42
C THR A 212 10.15 5.62 2.72
N MET A 213 8.91 5.16 2.53
CA MET A 213 8.56 3.75 2.68
C MET A 213 9.17 2.87 1.59
N ALA A 214 9.31 3.36 0.36
CA ALA A 214 9.99 2.65 -0.71
C ALA A 214 11.49 2.53 -0.45
N GLU A 215 12.15 3.58 0.05
CA GLU A 215 13.56 3.52 0.50
C GLU A 215 13.74 2.49 1.62
N LEU A 216 12.81 2.45 2.58
CA LEU A 216 12.81 1.44 3.63
C LEU A 216 12.71 0.04 3.04
N TYR A 217 11.80 -0.18 2.09
CA TYR A 217 11.64 -1.46 1.42
C TYR A 217 12.93 -1.88 0.71
N ILE A 218 13.53 -1.00 -0.09
CA ILE A 218 14.79 -1.26 -0.81
C ILE A 218 15.88 -1.67 0.18
N PHE A 219 16.05 -0.90 1.26
CA PHE A 219 17.03 -1.23 2.30
C PHE A 219 16.79 -2.61 2.93
N LEU A 220 15.55 -2.91 3.33
CA LEU A 220 15.22 -4.18 3.97
C LEU A 220 15.41 -5.36 3.02
N ARG A 221 14.98 -5.20 1.75
CA ARG A 221 15.13 -6.18 0.68
C ARG A 221 16.59 -6.48 0.41
N ASP A 222 17.39 -5.45 0.19
CA ASP A 222 18.81 -5.60 -0.14
C ASP A 222 19.58 -6.22 1.02
N ARG A 223 19.24 -5.86 2.26
CA ARG A 223 19.77 -6.52 3.46
C ARG A 223 19.42 -8.01 3.48
N ALA A 224 18.16 -8.37 3.23
CA ALA A 224 17.72 -9.77 3.27
C ALA A 224 18.33 -10.62 2.15
N ILE A 225 18.63 -10.02 1.00
CA ILE A 225 19.40 -10.64 -0.07
C ILE A 225 20.85 -10.87 0.37
N GLN A 226 21.50 -9.85 0.96
CA GLN A 226 22.89 -9.94 1.43
C GLN A 226 23.08 -10.97 2.56
N THR A 227 22.06 -11.16 3.40
CA THR A 227 22.07 -12.17 4.47
C THR A 227 21.57 -13.54 4.01
N HIS A 228 21.39 -13.75 2.69
CA HIS A 228 20.90 -15.00 2.09
C HIS A 228 19.55 -15.49 2.65
N GLN A 229 18.70 -14.57 3.09
CA GLN A 229 17.34 -14.88 3.56
C GLN A 229 16.32 -14.92 2.41
N ILE A 230 16.62 -14.23 1.30
CA ILE A 230 15.75 -14.14 0.12
C ILE A 230 16.63 -14.28 -1.13
N ASP A 231 16.20 -15.11 -2.07
CA ASP A 231 16.83 -15.22 -3.39
C ASP A 231 16.35 -14.07 -4.30
N PRO A 232 17.25 -13.26 -4.89
CA PRO A 232 16.90 -12.23 -5.86
C PRO A 232 16.05 -12.72 -7.05
N ALA A 233 16.20 -13.99 -7.45
CA ALA A 233 15.39 -14.58 -8.51
C ALA A 233 13.90 -14.67 -8.15
N GLU A 234 13.58 -14.88 -6.86
CA GLU A 234 12.18 -14.86 -6.38
C GLU A 234 11.52 -13.49 -6.55
N LEU A 235 12.31 -12.42 -6.59
CA LEU A 235 11.83 -11.05 -6.77
C LEU A 235 11.88 -10.58 -8.24
N GLY A 236 12.31 -11.45 -9.16
CA GLY A 236 12.47 -11.10 -10.58
C GLY A 236 13.60 -10.10 -10.83
N LEU A 237 14.53 -9.94 -9.89
CA LEU A 237 15.66 -9.00 -10.00
C LEU A 237 16.85 -9.57 -10.79
N VAL A 238 16.94 -10.90 -10.86
CA VAL A 238 17.97 -11.64 -11.60
C VAL A 238 17.29 -12.76 -12.38
N PRO A 239 17.76 -13.13 -13.59
CA PRO A 239 17.24 -14.31 -14.30
C PRO A 239 17.28 -15.55 -13.38
N PRO A 240 16.27 -16.45 -13.43
CA PRO A 240 16.29 -17.64 -12.62
C PRO A 240 17.59 -18.40 -12.90
N ALA A 241 18.34 -18.69 -11.83
CA ALA A 241 19.57 -19.44 -11.95
C ALA A 241 19.25 -20.75 -12.68
N GLY A 242 20.05 -21.09 -13.70
CA GLY A 242 19.82 -22.26 -14.53
C GLY A 242 19.69 -23.55 -13.70
N PRO A 243 19.33 -24.69 -14.31
CA PRO A 243 18.91 -25.94 -13.64
C PRO A 243 19.93 -26.59 -12.67
N TYR A 244 21.07 -25.94 -12.39
CA TYR A 244 22.12 -26.36 -11.48
C TYR A 244 22.19 -25.55 -10.17
N TYR A 245 21.28 -24.59 -9.93
CA TYR A 245 21.26 -23.85 -8.66
C TYR A 245 20.66 -24.68 -7.54
N ASN A 246 21.52 -25.17 -6.64
CA ASN A 246 21.12 -25.81 -5.40
C ASN A 246 21.20 -24.80 -4.25
N PRO A 247 20.06 -24.39 -3.64
CA PRO A 247 20.05 -23.44 -2.53
C PRO A 247 20.75 -23.96 -1.26
N GLU A 248 21.00 -25.28 -1.16
CA GLU A 248 21.72 -25.88 -0.03
C GLU A 248 23.24 -25.89 -0.22
N ASN A 249 23.76 -25.55 -1.40
CA ASN A 249 25.21 -25.54 -1.66
C ASN A 249 25.59 -24.46 -2.68
N PRO A 250 25.78 -23.20 -2.24
CA PRO A 250 26.19 -22.13 -3.13
C PRO A 250 27.58 -22.42 -3.71
N PRO A 251 27.85 -22.09 -4.99
CA PRO A 251 29.16 -22.27 -5.58
C PRO A 251 30.19 -21.45 -4.80
N ILE A 252 31.23 -22.13 -4.35
CA ILE A 252 32.41 -21.51 -3.73
C ILE A 252 33.12 -20.76 -4.86
N LEU A 253 33.30 -19.44 -4.68
CA LEU A 253 34.05 -18.58 -5.60
C LEU A 253 35.48 -19.07 -5.81
#